data_AF-A0A7C7R2Z0-F1
#
_entry.id   AF-A0A7C7R2Z0-F1
#
_cell.length_a   1.000
_cell.length_b   1.000
_cell.length_c   1.000
_cell.angle_alpha   90.00
_cell.angle_beta   90.00
_cell.angle_gamma   90.00
#
_symmetry.space_group_name_H-M   'P 1'
#
loop_
_entity.id
_entity.type
_entity.pdbx_description
1 polymer ?
#
loop_
_entity_poly.entity_id
_entity_poly.type
_entity_poly.pdbx_seq_one_letter_code
_entity_poly.pdbx_strand_id
1 'polypeptide(L)'
;MRQGAFTVVLVSLSAGWLAAPAGAQQWEVNYDENKVPQYELPDPLVLADGQPVRDAQTWYTKRRPEILRLFEQYVYGKVPPRPEGMKFQLQLLARDALEGKAIRKQVRILLAGTAEGPHIDLLLYVPSDAPKPVPVFIGLNFYGNHTVHPDPGILLCESWVRNNSRYGIENHRATEASRGVARSRWAVEMILRRGYGLATAYYGDIDPDFDDGFQNGVHPLFYKPGQTKPASDEWGSIGA
;
A
#
# COMPACT_ATOMS: atom_id res chain seq x y z
N MET A 1 51.30 -8.78 -77.45
CA MET A 1 51.29 -8.31 -76.05
C MET A 1 49.95 -8.68 -75.45
N ARG A 2 49.88 -9.78 -74.69
CA ARG A 2 48.68 -10.23 -73.98
C ARG A 2 48.98 -10.16 -72.49
N GLN A 3 48.28 -9.26 -71.81
CA GLN A 3 48.44 -9.00 -70.38
C GLN A 3 47.70 -10.07 -69.57
N GLY A 4 48.37 -10.62 -68.56
CA GLY A 4 47.80 -11.56 -67.61
C GLY A 4 46.95 -10.82 -66.57
N ALA A 5 45.76 -11.37 -66.30
CA ALA A 5 44.88 -10.91 -65.22
C ALA A 5 45.26 -11.61 -63.92
N PHE A 6 45.67 -10.85 -62.90
CA PHE A 6 45.83 -11.32 -61.53
C PHE A 6 44.48 -11.22 -60.81
N THR A 7 43.96 -12.35 -60.35
CA THR A 7 42.81 -12.41 -59.44
C THR A 7 43.33 -12.35 -58.01
N VAL A 8 43.02 -11.27 -57.29
CA VAL A 8 43.26 -11.14 -55.84
C VAL A 8 42.04 -11.72 -55.11
N VAL A 9 42.25 -12.78 -54.33
CA VAL A 9 41.25 -13.33 -53.42
C VAL A 9 41.40 -12.62 -52.08
N LEU A 10 40.43 -11.79 -51.71
CA LEU A 10 40.31 -11.24 -50.36
C LEU A 10 39.65 -12.31 -49.47
N VAL A 11 40.41 -12.87 -48.53
CA VAL A 11 39.85 -13.67 -47.43
C VAL A 11 39.48 -12.72 -46.30
N SER A 12 38.18 -12.53 -46.08
CA SER A 12 37.68 -11.81 -44.90
C SER A 12 37.57 -12.79 -43.73
N LEU A 13 38.37 -12.58 -42.68
CA LEU A 13 38.25 -13.25 -41.40
C LEU A 13 37.30 -12.42 -40.51
N SER A 14 36.01 -12.73 -40.57
CA SER A 14 35.03 -12.23 -39.60
C SER A 14 35.08 -13.09 -38.34
N ALA A 15 35.82 -12.63 -37.33
CA ALA A 15 35.75 -13.17 -35.98
C ALA A 15 34.41 -12.73 -35.33
N GLY A 16 33.40 -13.57 -35.44
CA GLY A 16 32.13 -13.39 -34.74
C GLY A 16 32.30 -13.64 -33.24
N TRP A 17 32.35 -12.57 -32.45
CA TRP A 17 32.17 -12.65 -31.01
C TRP A 17 30.69 -12.95 -30.73
N LEU A 18 30.38 -14.23 -30.55
CA LEU A 18 29.12 -14.64 -29.94
C LEU A 18 29.16 -14.24 -28.46
N ALA A 19 28.68 -13.04 -28.16
CA ALA A 19 28.28 -12.69 -26.80
C ALA A 19 27.15 -13.66 -26.40
N ALA A 20 27.48 -14.70 -25.64
CA ALA A 20 26.48 -15.53 -25.01
C ALA A 20 25.63 -14.62 -24.11
N PRO A 21 24.29 -14.62 -24.25
CA PRO A 21 23.45 -13.86 -23.34
C PRO A 21 23.71 -14.39 -21.93
N ALA A 22 24.18 -13.51 -21.04
CA ALA A 22 24.24 -13.79 -19.63
C ALA A 22 22.80 -14.06 -19.17
N GLY A 23 22.44 -15.34 -19.05
CA GLY A 23 21.15 -15.73 -18.50
C GLY A 23 21.07 -15.18 -17.08
N ALA A 24 20.16 -14.23 -16.85
CA ALA A 24 19.81 -13.82 -15.50
C ALA A 24 19.44 -15.09 -14.73
N GLN A 25 20.18 -15.37 -13.65
CA GLN A 25 19.95 -16.54 -12.82
C GLN A 25 18.49 -16.53 -12.36
N GLN A 26 17.77 -17.62 -12.62
CA GLN A 26 16.38 -17.74 -12.17
C GLN A 26 16.37 -17.60 -10.65
N TRP A 27 15.49 -16.73 -10.15
CA TRP A 27 15.29 -16.58 -8.71
C TRP A 27 14.79 -17.92 -8.14
N GLU A 28 15.63 -18.59 -7.35
CA GLU A 28 15.24 -19.78 -6.61
C GLU A 28 14.82 -19.35 -5.20
N VAL A 29 13.54 -19.54 -4.86
CA VAL A 29 13.04 -19.26 -3.51
C VAL A 29 13.46 -20.42 -2.59
N ASN A 30 14.15 -20.09 -1.48
CA ASN A 30 14.49 -21.09 -0.48
C ASN A 30 13.32 -21.38 0.46
N TYR A 31 12.93 -22.66 0.56
CA TYR A 31 11.94 -23.17 1.53
C TYR A 31 12.56 -24.19 2.51
N ASP A 32 13.85 -24.46 2.42
CA ASP A 32 14.57 -25.41 3.25
C ASP A 32 15.36 -24.66 4.33
N GLU A 33 15.01 -24.87 5.59
CA GLU A 33 15.65 -24.24 6.75
C GLU A 33 17.17 -24.53 6.77
N ASN A 34 17.60 -25.69 6.29
CA ASN A 34 19.02 -26.05 6.27
C ASN A 34 19.85 -25.22 5.29
N LYS A 35 19.20 -24.49 4.37
CA LYS A 35 19.83 -23.59 3.41
C LYS A 35 19.81 -22.12 3.88
N VAL A 36 19.25 -21.82 5.05
CA VAL A 36 19.27 -20.47 5.61
C VAL A 36 20.72 -20.11 5.96
N PRO A 37 21.29 -19.03 5.40
CA PRO A 37 22.65 -18.62 5.75
C PRO A 37 22.70 -18.16 7.20
N GLN A 38 23.86 -18.26 7.83
CA GLN A 38 24.07 -17.63 9.13
C GLN A 38 24.01 -16.09 8.97
N TYR A 39 23.35 -15.42 9.90
CA TYR A 39 23.25 -13.96 9.93
C TYR A 39 23.26 -13.44 11.37
N GLU A 40 23.63 -12.18 11.54
CA GLU A 40 23.55 -11.46 12.82
C GLU A 40 22.54 -10.33 12.67
N LEU A 41 21.66 -10.18 13.67
CA LEU A 41 20.69 -9.10 13.71
C LEU A 41 21.27 -7.90 14.49
N PRO A 42 21.08 -6.67 14.01
CA PRO A 42 21.40 -5.49 14.80
C PRO A 42 20.60 -5.47 16.11
N ASP A 43 21.27 -5.18 17.23
CA ASP A 43 20.61 -5.12 18.53
C ASP A 43 19.70 -3.87 18.60
N PRO A 44 18.38 -4.04 18.80
CA PRO A 44 17.47 -2.91 18.94
C PRO A 44 17.77 -2.07 20.19
N LEU A 45 18.43 -2.61 21.20
CA LEU A 45 18.79 -1.95 22.46
C LEU A 45 20.25 -1.46 22.47
N VAL A 46 20.88 -1.31 21.31
CA VAL A 46 22.17 -0.63 21.15
C VAL A 46 21.98 0.57 20.22
N LEU A 47 22.34 1.76 20.67
CA LEU A 47 22.32 2.99 19.87
C LEU A 47 23.31 2.89 18.69
N ALA A 48 23.12 3.73 17.67
CA ALA A 48 24.03 3.75 16.52
C ALA A 48 25.50 4.07 16.88
N ASP A 49 25.73 4.71 18.04
CA ASP A 49 27.06 5.00 18.58
C ASP A 49 27.65 3.86 19.45
N GLY A 50 26.93 2.73 19.57
CA GLY A 50 27.35 1.57 20.36
C GLY A 50 26.94 1.60 21.84
N GLN A 51 26.32 2.68 22.34
CA GLN A 51 25.87 2.74 23.73
C GLN A 51 24.63 1.88 23.97
N PRO A 52 24.53 1.15 25.10
CA PRO A 52 23.36 0.35 25.42
C PRO A 52 22.18 1.21 25.87
N VAL A 53 20.97 0.85 25.42
CA VAL A 53 19.68 1.40 25.87
C VAL A 53 19.25 0.63 27.11
N ARG A 54 19.33 1.28 28.27
CA ARG A 54 19.05 0.64 29.59
C ARG A 54 17.70 0.99 30.20
N ASP A 55 17.00 1.96 29.63
CA ASP A 55 15.73 2.45 30.16
C ASP A 55 14.80 2.97 29.06
N ALA A 56 13.53 3.12 29.43
CA ALA A 56 12.48 3.61 28.53
C ALA A 56 12.73 5.04 28.06
N GLN A 57 13.32 5.89 28.90
CA GLN A 57 13.57 7.29 28.55
C GLN A 57 14.56 7.38 27.37
N THR A 58 15.65 6.63 27.44
CA THR A 58 16.65 6.51 26.38
C THR A 58 16.05 5.90 25.12
N TRP A 59 15.19 4.89 25.26
CA TRP A 59 14.45 4.33 24.12
C TRP A 59 13.61 5.40 23.41
N TYR A 60 12.73 6.09 24.13
CA TYR A 60 11.80 7.05 23.53
C TYR A 60 12.46 8.31 22.99
N THR A 61 13.51 8.80 23.67
CA THR A 61 14.16 10.07 23.28
C THR A 61 15.31 9.91 22.30
N LYS A 62 15.93 8.72 22.20
CA LYS A 62 17.08 8.48 21.32
C LYS A 62 16.86 7.32 20.35
N ARG A 63 16.72 6.09 20.88
CA ARG A 63 16.76 4.88 20.03
C ARG A 63 15.58 4.76 19.07
N ARG A 64 14.36 5.04 19.53
CA ARG A 64 13.16 4.99 18.69
C ARG A 64 13.25 5.98 17.52
N PRO A 65 13.61 7.27 17.72
CA PRO A 65 13.87 8.20 16.61
C PRO A 65 15.00 7.76 15.66
N GLU A 66 16.05 7.10 16.16
CA GLU A 66 17.10 6.55 15.29
C GLU A 66 16.56 5.45 14.38
N ILE A 67 15.88 4.45 14.95
CA ILE A 67 15.29 3.34 14.19
C ILE A 67 14.30 3.88 13.16
N LEU A 68 13.46 4.85 13.54
CA LEU A 68 12.51 5.46 12.61
C LEU A 68 13.24 6.10 11.41
N ARG A 69 14.30 6.88 11.64
CA ARG A 69 15.10 7.46 10.56
C ARG A 69 15.77 6.41 9.66
N LEU A 70 16.18 5.28 10.22
CA LEU A 70 16.70 4.17 9.41
C LEU A 70 15.62 3.58 8.50
N PHE A 71 14.39 3.41 8.99
CA PHE A 71 13.28 2.95 8.16
C PHE A 71 12.86 4.00 7.12
N GLU A 72 12.83 5.28 7.47
CA GLU A 72 12.61 6.38 6.53
C GLU A 72 13.65 6.35 5.41
N GLN A 73 14.94 6.20 5.73
CA GLN A 73 16.01 6.32 4.75
C GLN A 73 16.21 5.07 3.89
N TYR A 74 16.06 3.88 4.47
CA TYR A 74 16.51 2.64 3.84
C TYR A 74 15.39 1.67 3.46
N VAL A 75 14.15 1.90 3.91
CA VAL A 75 13.07 0.91 3.73
C VAL A 75 11.82 1.53 3.11
N TYR A 76 11.19 2.51 3.77
CA TYR A 76 9.84 2.95 3.43
C TYR A 76 9.79 4.36 2.85
N GLY A 77 10.85 5.15 2.96
CA GLY A 77 10.81 6.56 2.57
C GLY A 77 10.07 7.41 3.61
N LYS A 78 10.37 8.70 3.63
CA LYS A 78 9.83 9.67 4.59
C LYS A 78 8.43 10.11 4.17
N VAL A 79 7.48 10.02 5.12
CA VAL A 79 6.12 10.52 4.91
C VAL A 79 6.07 12.04 5.03
N PRO A 80 5.39 12.75 4.09
CA PRO A 80 5.19 14.19 4.19
C PRO A 80 4.24 14.56 5.35
N PRO A 81 4.20 15.83 5.79
CA PRO A 81 3.21 16.27 6.77
C PRO A 81 1.79 16.11 6.23
N ARG A 82 0.81 16.18 7.12
CA ARG A 82 -0.61 16.17 6.75
C ARG A 82 -0.89 17.25 5.67
N PRO A 83 -1.57 16.90 4.56
CA PRO A 83 -1.96 17.87 3.53
C PRO A 83 -2.69 19.09 4.12
N GLU A 84 -2.30 20.27 3.66
CA GLU A 84 -3.04 21.49 3.94
C GLU A 84 -4.43 21.42 3.30
N GLY A 85 -5.46 21.89 4.01
CA GLY A 85 -6.82 21.95 3.46
C GLY A 85 -7.60 20.63 3.44
N MET A 86 -7.07 19.53 3.99
CA MET A 86 -7.79 18.26 4.12
C MET A 86 -9.17 18.44 4.79
N LYS A 87 -10.23 17.93 4.15
CA LYS A 87 -11.62 18.02 4.64
C LYS A 87 -12.24 16.64 4.84
N PHE A 88 -13.22 16.56 5.74
CA PHE A 88 -13.99 15.36 6.02
C PHE A 88 -15.46 15.62 5.70
N GLN A 89 -16.08 14.74 4.91
CA GLN A 89 -17.47 14.86 4.50
C GLN A 89 -18.22 13.58 4.84
N LEU A 90 -19.26 13.71 5.67
CA LEU A 90 -20.18 12.60 5.92
C LEU A 90 -21.00 12.35 4.65
N GLN A 91 -20.78 11.21 4.01
CA GLN A 91 -21.52 10.79 2.82
C GLN A 91 -22.85 10.15 3.21
N LEU A 92 -22.79 9.17 4.12
CA LEU A 92 -23.96 8.43 4.57
C LEU A 92 -23.91 8.13 6.07
N LEU A 93 -25.06 8.19 6.71
CA LEU A 93 -25.30 7.80 8.10
C LEU A 93 -26.54 6.92 8.17
N ALA A 94 -26.37 5.67 8.59
CA ALA A 94 -27.47 4.78 8.96
C ALA A 94 -27.36 4.49 10.47
N ARG A 95 -28.45 4.71 11.22
CA ARG A 95 -28.47 4.51 12.68
C ARG A 95 -28.92 3.12 13.10
N ASP A 96 -29.42 2.35 12.14
CA ASP A 96 -30.09 1.07 12.25
C ASP A 96 -29.45 0.01 11.33
N ALA A 97 -28.18 0.21 10.94
CA ALA A 97 -27.46 -0.75 10.13
C ALA A 97 -27.36 -2.11 10.83
N LEU A 98 -27.24 -3.17 10.02
CA LEU A 98 -27.15 -4.55 10.50
C LEU A 98 -28.32 -4.92 11.42
N GLU A 99 -29.55 -4.64 10.98
CA GLU A 99 -30.79 -4.90 11.74
C GLU A 99 -30.81 -4.21 13.10
N GLY A 100 -30.39 -2.94 13.13
CA GLY A 100 -30.35 -2.15 14.36
C GLY A 100 -29.17 -2.46 15.28
N LYS A 101 -28.24 -3.35 14.91
CA LYS A 101 -27.07 -3.70 15.73
C LYS A 101 -25.93 -2.67 15.64
N ALA A 102 -25.94 -1.83 14.61
CA ALA A 102 -24.86 -0.87 14.38
C ALA A 102 -25.35 0.48 13.87
N ILE A 103 -24.59 1.52 14.20
CA ILE A 103 -24.57 2.78 13.47
C ILE A 103 -23.46 2.66 12.40
N ARG A 104 -23.83 2.80 11.13
CA ARG A 104 -22.88 2.85 9.99
C ARG A 104 -22.68 4.29 9.55
N LYS A 105 -21.41 4.73 9.49
CA LYS A 105 -21.00 6.00 8.90
C LYS A 105 -20.09 5.75 7.71
N GLN A 106 -20.26 6.52 6.66
CA GLN A 106 -19.34 6.55 5.52
C GLN A 106 -18.87 7.99 5.34
N VAL A 107 -17.57 8.20 5.46
CA VAL A 107 -16.93 9.52 5.48
C VAL A 107 -15.92 9.59 4.36
N ARG A 108 -16.08 10.54 3.44
CA ARG A 108 -15.10 10.86 2.42
C ARG A 108 -14.08 11.84 2.98
N ILE A 109 -12.80 11.49 2.93
CA ILE A 109 -11.67 12.31 3.34
C ILE A 109 -11.07 12.91 2.07
N LEU A 110 -11.33 14.20 1.82
CA LEU A 110 -10.78 14.93 0.68
C LEU A 110 -9.37 15.39 1.04
N LEU A 111 -8.34 14.80 0.42
CA LEU A 111 -6.96 15.04 0.82
C LEU A 111 -6.46 16.42 0.40
N ALA A 112 -6.87 16.89 -0.78
CA ALA A 112 -6.61 18.26 -1.27
C ALA A 112 -7.72 19.27 -0.87
N GLY A 113 -8.75 18.83 -0.14
CA GLY A 113 -9.87 19.68 0.25
C GLY A 113 -10.86 20.06 -0.86
N THR A 114 -10.70 19.49 -2.07
CA THR A 114 -11.58 19.65 -3.24
C THR A 114 -12.24 18.31 -3.60
N ALA A 115 -13.37 18.35 -4.31
CA ALA A 115 -14.12 17.14 -4.66
C ALA A 115 -13.44 16.33 -5.80
N GLU A 116 -12.69 17.02 -6.64
CA GLU A 116 -11.99 16.48 -7.82
C GLU A 116 -10.60 15.91 -7.47
N GLY A 117 -10.14 16.12 -6.24
CA GLY A 117 -8.84 15.62 -5.75
C GLY A 117 -8.90 14.17 -5.27
N PRO A 118 -7.73 13.58 -4.94
CA PRO A 118 -7.68 12.25 -4.35
C PRO A 118 -8.40 12.26 -3.00
N HIS A 119 -9.12 11.18 -2.74
CA HIS A 119 -9.94 11.04 -1.56
C HIS A 119 -9.92 9.61 -1.04
N ILE A 120 -10.17 9.47 0.26
CA ILE A 120 -10.30 8.17 0.93
C ILE A 120 -11.73 8.03 1.43
N ASP A 121 -12.40 6.94 1.07
CA ASP A 121 -13.70 6.62 1.65
C ASP A 121 -13.50 5.73 2.88
N LEU A 122 -13.83 6.27 4.06
CA LEU A 122 -13.78 5.56 5.33
C LEU A 122 -15.16 5.00 5.68
N LEU A 123 -15.24 3.68 5.87
CA LEU A 123 -16.40 3.00 6.44
C LEU A 123 -16.19 2.79 7.94
N LEU A 124 -17.17 3.16 8.74
CA LEU A 124 -17.18 2.96 10.20
C LEU A 124 -18.48 2.31 10.66
N TYR A 125 -18.37 1.19 11.38
CA TYR A 125 -19.45 0.62 12.19
C TYR A 125 -19.17 0.83 13.67
N VAL A 126 -20.20 1.21 14.41
CA VAL A 126 -20.18 1.37 15.88
C VAL A 126 -21.40 0.63 16.46
N PRO A 127 -21.31 -0.05 17.61
CA PRO A 127 -22.49 -0.66 18.25
C PRO A 127 -23.57 0.40 18.52
N SER A 128 -24.82 0.10 18.16
CA SER A 128 -25.93 1.06 18.24
C SER A 128 -26.38 1.37 19.67
N ASP A 129 -26.15 0.45 20.60
CA ASP A 129 -26.52 0.52 22.01
C ASP A 129 -25.40 1.06 22.92
N ALA A 130 -24.27 1.49 22.33
CA ALA A 130 -23.14 2.00 23.08
C ALA A 130 -23.50 3.31 23.82
N PRO A 131 -23.45 3.37 25.16
CA PRO A 131 -23.84 4.54 25.94
C PRO A 131 -22.77 5.66 25.94
N LYS A 132 -21.56 5.35 25.45
CA LYS A 132 -20.36 6.20 25.45
C LYS A 132 -19.52 5.89 24.20
N PRO A 133 -18.54 6.74 23.84
CA PRO A 133 -17.59 6.42 22.79
C PRO A 133 -16.93 5.05 23.00
N VAL A 134 -16.79 4.28 21.92
CA VAL A 134 -16.20 2.93 21.94
C VAL A 134 -14.78 2.93 21.38
N PRO A 135 -13.90 2.03 21.82
CA PRO A 135 -12.66 1.73 21.12
C PRO A 135 -12.94 1.20 19.70
N VAL A 136 -12.05 1.50 18.76
CA VAL A 136 -12.23 1.16 17.34
C VAL A 136 -11.02 0.40 16.81
N PHE A 137 -11.26 -0.74 16.16
CA PHE A 137 -10.27 -1.39 15.30
C PHE A 137 -10.22 -0.66 13.97
N ILE A 138 -9.03 -0.37 13.46
CA ILE A 138 -8.85 0.24 12.14
C ILE A 138 -7.93 -0.63 11.28
N GLY A 139 -8.25 -0.76 9.99
CA GLY A 139 -7.40 -1.45 9.03
C GLY A 139 -7.74 -1.13 7.59
N LEU A 140 -6.75 -1.23 6.70
CA LEU A 140 -6.98 -1.09 5.26
C LEU A 140 -7.52 -2.40 4.67
N ASN A 141 -8.45 -2.30 3.72
CA ASN A 141 -8.97 -3.44 2.96
C ASN A 141 -8.44 -3.46 1.54
N PHE A 142 -8.55 -4.62 0.89
CA PHE A 142 -7.85 -4.92 -0.36
C PHE A 142 -8.63 -4.66 -1.65
N TYR A 143 -9.96 -4.51 -1.59
CA TYR A 143 -10.82 -4.55 -2.77
C TYR A 143 -12.01 -3.58 -2.71
N GLY A 144 -11.97 -2.60 -1.82
CA GLY A 144 -13.08 -1.67 -1.59
C GLY A 144 -13.89 -2.00 -0.33
N ASN A 145 -14.42 -0.96 0.30
CA ASN A 145 -15.19 -1.08 1.55
C ASN A 145 -16.39 -2.03 1.44
N HIS A 146 -17.08 -2.06 0.29
CA HIS A 146 -18.22 -2.94 0.05
C HIS A 146 -17.87 -4.44 0.16
N THR A 147 -16.60 -4.81 0.04
CA THR A 147 -16.16 -6.22 0.14
C THR A 147 -16.09 -6.75 1.57
N VAL A 148 -16.03 -5.87 2.57
CA VAL A 148 -15.81 -6.29 3.98
C VAL A 148 -17.07 -6.84 4.65
N HIS A 149 -18.25 -6.54 4.12
CA HIS A 149 -19.53 -7.01 4.66
C HIS A 149 -20.61 -7.01 3.57
N PRO A 150 -21.57 -7.96 3.56
CA PRO A 150 -22.67 -8.00 2.58
C PRO A 150 -23.71 -6.87 2.72
N ASP A 151 -23.45 -5.85 3.55
CA ASP A 151 -24.43 -4.79 3.82
C ASP A 151 -24.66 -3.96 2.54
N PRO A 152 -25.89 -3.94 1.98
CA PRO A 152 -26.17 -3.24 0.72
C PRO A 152 -26.03 -1.73 0.84
N GLY A 153 -26.05 -1.18 2.05
CA GLY A 153 -25.91 0.25 2.28
C GLY A 153 -24.47 0.75 2.33
N ILE A 154 -23.47 -0.12 2.14
CA ILE A 154 -22.08 0.31 1.89
C ILE A 154 -21.99 0.78 0.42
N LEU A 155 -21.38 1.94 0.18
CA LEU A 155 -21.14 2.46 -1.16
C LEU A 155 -20.17 1.54 -1.92
N LEU A 156 -20.41 1.34 -3.21
CA LEU A 156 -19.45 0.67 -4.08
C LEU A 156 -18.23 1.59 -4.29
N CYS A 157 -17.04 0.99 -4.30
CA CYS A 157 -15.80 1.69 -4.57
C CYS A 157 -15.78 2.29 -5.99
N GLU A 158 -15.51 3.60 -6.08
CA GLU A 158 -15.36 4.33 -7.35
C GLU A 158 -13.93 4.25 -7.90
N SER A 159 -12.94 4.08 -7.02
CA SER A 159 -11.52 3.94 -7.34
C SER A 159 -11.21 2.69 -8.16
N TRP A 160 -10.04 2.68 -8.80
CA TRP A 160 -9.52 1.50 -9.49
C TRP A 160 -9.39 0.33 -8.52
N VAL A 161 -9.86 -0.85 -8.94
CA VAL A 161 -9.72 -2.09 -8.16
C VAL A 161 -9.04 -3.15 -9.00
N ARG A 162 -8.14 -3.93 -8.41
CA ARG A 162 -7.49 -5.04 -9.12
C ARG A 162 -8.52 -6.08 -9.58
N ASN A 163 -8.44 -6.50 -10.85
CA ASN A 163 -9.29 -7.57 -11.38
C ASN A 163 -9.17 -8.85 -10.55
N ASN A 164 -10.31 -9.46 -10.26
CA ASN A 164 -10.41 -10.72 -9.55
C ASN A 164 -11.70 -11.42 -9.95
N SER A 165 -11.58 -12.40 -10.87
CA SER A 165 -12.73 -13.15 -11.41
C SER A 165 -13.50 -13.89 -10.32
N ARG A 166 -12.83 -14.40 -9.28
CA ARG A 166 -13.50 -15.06 -8.14
C ARG A 166 -14.40 -14.11 -7.36
N TYR A 167 -14.08 -12.82 -7.36
CA TYR A 167 -14.86 -11.78 -6.68
C TYR A 167 -15.81 -11.04 -7.62
N GLY A 168 -15.88 -11.42 -8.90
CA GLY A 168 -16.70 -10.71 -9.90
C GLY A 168 -16.22 -9.27 -10.15
N ILE A 169 -14.91 -9.02 -9.99
CA ILE A 169 -14.29 -7.72 -10.27
C ILE A 169 -13.61 -7.80 -11.63
N GLU A 170 -14.14 -7.05 -12.59
CA GLU A 170 -13.69 -6.99 -13.98
C GLU A 170 -13.52 -5.53 -14.42
N ASN A 171 -12.72 -5.30 -15.46
CA ASN A 171 -12.43 -3.96 -16.00
C ASN A 171 -12.01 -2.93 -14.94
N HIS A 172 -11.38 -3.41 -13.87
CA HIS A 172 -10.93 -2.63 -12.73
C HIS A 172 -12.00 -1.81 -12.01
N ARG A 173 -13.22 -2.37 -11.92
CA ARG A 173 -14.37 -1.73 -11.28
C ARG A 173 -15.03 -2.66 -10.26
N ALA A 174 -15.39 -2.09 -9.12
CA ALA A 174 -16.25 -2.75 -8.15
C ALA A 174 -17.62 -3.07 -8.76
N THR A 175 -18.20 -4.20 -8.35
CA THR A 175 -19.54 -4.63 -8.78
C THR A 175 -20.37 -5.02 -7.56
N GLU A 176 -21.69 -5.01 -7.69
CA GLU A 176 -22.56 -5.53 -6.61
C GLU A 176 -22.25 -6.99 -6.26
N ALA A 177 -21.85 -7.81 -7.23
CA ALA A 177 -21.44 -9.20 -7.01
C ALA A 177 -20.23 -9.33 -6.08
N SER A 178 -19.39 -8.29 -5.98
CA SER A 178 -18.21 -8.26 -5.12
C SER A 178 -18.50 -7.87 -3.67
N ARG A 179 -19.76 -7.58 -3.31
CA ARG A 179 -20.15 -7.19 -1.95
C ARG A 179 -19.95 -8.35 -0.96
N GLY A 180 -19.28 -8.06 0.16
CA GLY A 180 -19.05 -9.03 1.23
C GLY A 180 -18.15 -10.22 0.89
N VAL A 181 -17.48 -10.24 -0.27
CA VAL A 181 -16.61 -11.35 -0.70
C VAL A 181 -15.39 -11.55 0.21
N ALA A 182 -14.96 -10.50 0.92
CA ALA A 182 -13.85 -10.53 1.85
C ALA A 182 -14.29 -10.61 3.33
N ARG A 183 -15.59 -10.80 3.61
CA ARG A 183 -16.15 -10.76 4.98
C ARG A 183 -15.48 -11.71 5.97
N SER A 184 -14.92 -12.82 5.52
CA SER A 184 -14.21 -13.77 6.40
C SER A 184 -12.96 -13.17 7.06
N ARG A 185 -12.40 -12.09 6.49
CA ARG A 185 -11.26 -11.35 7.03
C ARG A 185 -11.67 -10.22 7.99
N TRP A 186 -12.96 -9.90 8.02
CA TRP A 186 -13.53 -8.74 8.71
C TRP A 186 -14.71 -9.19 9.56
N ALA A 187 -14.44 -9.69 10.76
CA ALA A 187 -15.45 -10.23 11.67
C ALA A 187 -16.32 -9.12 12.31
N VAL A 188 -17.04 -8.34 11.50
CA VAL A 188 -17.78 -7.13 11.88
C VAL A 188 -18.73 -7.41 13.06
N GLU A 189 -19.55 -8.44 12.96
CA GLU A 189 -20.55 -8.78 13.97
C GLU A 189 -19.90 -9.21 15.29
N MET A 190 -18.76 -9.90 15.23
CA MET A 190 -18.02 -10.29 16.43
C MET A 190 -17.42 -9.07 17.13
N ILE A 191 -16.80 -8.17 16.36
CA ILE A 191 -16.18 -6.94 16.86
C ILE A 191 -17.24 -6.07 17.56
N LEU A 192 -18.38 -5.85 16.89
CA LEU A 192 -19.49 -5.06 17.42
C LEU A 192 -20.09 -5.67 18.68
N ARG A 193 -20.36 -6.98 18.67
CA ARG A 193 -20.91 -7.70 19.84
C ARG A 193 -20.00 -7.60 21.07
N ARG A 194 -18.70 -7.42 20.87
CA ARG A 194 -17.72 -7.26 21.95
C ARG A 194 -17.56 -5.81 22.42
N GLY A 195 -18.36 -4.88 21.89
CA GLY A 195 -18.39 -3.47 22.30
C GLY A 195 -17.37 -2.59 21.59
N TYR A 196 -16.80 -3.04 20.46
CA TYR A 196 -15.82 -2.29 19.68
C TYR A 196 -16.45 -1.79 18.38
N GLY A 197 -15.96 -0.65 17.88
CA GLY A 197 -16.20 -0.23 16.50
C GLY A 197 -15.20 -0.86 15.53
N LEU A 198 -15.53 -0.82 14.24
CA LEU A 198 -14.65 -1.18 13.13
C LEU A 198 -14.62 -0.05 12.12
N ALA A 199 -13.42 0.47 11.84
CA ALA A 199 -13.15 1.41 10.77
C ALA A 199 -12.31 0.72 9.68
N THR A 200 -12.61 0.98 8.41
CA THR A 200 -11.79 0.54 7.30
C THR A 200 -11.83 1.53 6.14
N ALA A 201 -10.76 1.54 5.36
CA ALA A 201 -10.67 2.25 4.09
C ALA A 201 -9.96 1.35 3.07
N TYR A 202 -10.22 1.56 1.79
CA TYR A 202 -9.54 0.82 0.73
C TYR A 202 -8.14 1.41 0.51
N TYR A 203 -7.10 0.57 0.49
CA TYR A 203 -5.74 1.09 0.30
C TYR A 203 -5.56 1.76 -1.09
N GLY A 204 -6.30 1.31 -2.11
CA GLY A 204 -6.22 1.87 -3.45
C GLY A 204 -6.86 3.26 -3.60
N ASP A 205 -7.56 3.76 -2.58
CA ASP A 205 -7.94 5.18 -2.50
C ASP A 205 -6.72 6.07 -2.15
N ILE A 206 -5.70 5.48 -1.52
CA ILE A 206 -4.45 6.15 -1.14
C ILE A 206 -3.45 6.01 -2.28
N ASP A 207 -3.19 4.77 -2.70
CA ASP A 207 -2.28 4.47 -3.79
C ASP A 207 -2.68 3.11 -4.38
N PRO A 208 -3.21 3.06 -5.61
CA PRO A 208 -3.45 1.81 -6.32
C PRO A 208 -2.18 0.96 -6.41
N ASP A 209 -2.26 -0.33 -6.06
CA ASP A 209 -1.14 -1.28 -6.13
C ASP A 209 -0.92 -1.72 -7.60
N PHE A 210 -0.49 -0.76 -8.39
CA PHE A 210 -0.17 -0.86 -9.81
C PHE A 210 0.99 0.10 -10.10
N ASP A 211 2.05 -0.40 -10.72
CA ASP A 211 3.22 0.41 -11.04
C ASP A 211 2.93 1.37 -12.21
N ASP A 212 2.59 2.61 -11.84
CA ASP A 212 2.46 3.75 -12.77
C ASP A 212 3.48 4.87 -12.48
N GLY A 213 4.44 4.62 -11.59
CA GLY A 213 5.35 5.65 -11.09
C GLY A 213 4.73 6.64 -10.09
N PHE A 214 3.75 6.21 -9.29
CA PHE A 214 3.06 7.00 -8.26
C PHE A 214 2.34 8.23 -8.83
N GLN A 215 1.60 8.04 -9.92
CA GLN A 215 0.87 9.12 -10.60
C GLN A 215 -0.61 9.15 -10.25
N ASN A 216 -1.20 8.01 -9.91
CA ASN A 216 -2.63 7.85 -9.64
C ASN A 216 -3.00 7.77 -8.16
N GLY A 217 -2.02 7.86 -7.25
CA GLY A 217 -2.19 7.92 -5.80
C GLY A 217 -2.08 9.32 -5.20
N VAL A 218 -1.76 9.39 -3.91
CA VAL A 218 -1.67 10.63 -3.14
C VAL A 218 -0.35 11.39 -3.29
N HIS A 219 0.70 10.74 -3.77
CA HIS A 219 2.06 11.30 -3.86
C HIS A 219 2.15 12.62 -4.64
N PRO A 220 1.45 12.81 -5.79
CA PRO A 220 1.52 14.06 -6.55
C PRO A 220 1.09 15.30 -5.78
N LEU A 221 0.32 15.16 -4.69
CA LEU A 221 -0.03 16.29 -3.82
C LEU A 221 1.18 16.93 -3.13
N PHE A 222 2.30 16.21 -3.04
CA PHE A 222 3.50 16.62 -2.31
C PHE A 222 4.69 16.88 -3.21
N TYR A 223 4.55 16.68 -4.52
CA TYR A 223 5.62 16.90 -5.48
C TYR A 223 6.00 18.37 -5.56
N LYS A 224 7.31 18.61 -5.60
CA LYS A 224 7.86 19.93 -5.92
C LYS A 224 7.62 20.25 -7.39
N PRO A 225 7.62 21.53 -7.81
CA PRO A 225 7.49 21.87 -9.22
C PRO A 225 8.49 21.11 -10.10
N GLY A 226 7.98 20.39 -11.11
CA GLY A 226 8.78 19.58 -12.04
C GLY A 226 9.11 18.17 -11.55
N GLN A 227 8.73 17.80 -10.33
CA GLN A 227 8.88 16.43 -9.83
C GLN A 227 7.77 15.54 -10.39
N THR A 228 8.17 14.37 -10.91
CA THR A 228 7.27 13.41 -11.56
C THR A 228 7.23 12.06 -10.87
N LYS A 229 7.97 11.87 -9.77
CA LYS A 229 7.97 10.67 -8.93
C LYS A 229 8.58 10.99 -7.56
N PRO A 230 8.40 10.17 -6.53
CA PRO A 230 9.05 10.39 -5.24
C PRO A 230 10.58 10.43 -5.39
N ALA A 231 11.24 11.30 -4.64
CA ALA A 231 12.69 11.29 -4.50
C ALA A 231 13.15 10.01 -3.76
N SER A 232 14.46 9.74 -3.77
CA SER A 232 15.01 8.50 -3.19
C SER A 232 14.74 8.32 -1.68
N ASP A 233 14.48 9.42 -0.96
CA ASP A 233 14.17 9.45 0.47
C ASP A 233 12.69 9.74 0.75
N GLU A 234 11.86 9.86 -0.27
CA GLU A 234 10.42 10.08 -0.14
C GLU A 234 9.66 8.75 -0.18
N TRP A 235 8.57 8.69 0.58
CA TRP A 235 7.68 7.54 0.72
C TRP A 235 7.14 6.92 -0.59
N GLY A 236 6.86 5.61 -0.52
CA GLY A 236 6.07 4.86 -1.51
C GLY A 236 4.64 4.61 -1.01
N SER A 237 4.01 3.52 -1.43
CA SER A 237 2.66 3.13 -0.97
C SER A 237 2.62 2.80 0.55
N ILE A 238 3.76 2.43 1.11
CA ILE A 238 4.03 2.33 2.55
C ILE A 238 5.13 3.35 2.86
N GLY A 239 4.97 4.11 3.95
CA GLY A 239 5.95 5.10 4.41
C GLY A 239 6.25 4.97 5.90
N ALA A 240 7.38 5.55 6.34
CA ALA A 240 7.82 5.63 7.74
C ALA A 240 7.64 7.05 8.32
#